data_AF-A0A8I2YP32-F1
#
_entry.id   AF-A0A8I2YP32-F1
#
_cell.length_a   1.000
_cell.length_b   1.000
_cell.length_c   1.000
_cell.angle_alpha   90.00
_cell.angle_beta   90.00
_cell.angle_gamma   90.00
#
_symmetry.space_group_name_H-M   'P 1'
#
loop_
_entity.id
_entity.type
_entity.pdbx_description
1 polymer ?
#
loop_
_entity_poly.entity_id
_entity_poly.type
_entity_poly.pdbx_seq_one_letter_code
_entity_poly.pdbx_strand_id
1 'polypeptide(L)'
;MSDIQQNAPDLVELFVHNFLNLPAAQPTCRWMIGEGHACGAVLPTDPRLASAHLRNAHHIGGESNAMTMCVWGNCHSQPIQRRSVIRHILSVHLRLLRWTCPQCSRTFSRRGTAHNCNINSDAVPHA
;
A
#
# COMPACT_ATOMS: atom_id res chain seq x y z
N MET A 1 -45.13 -27.67 29.78
CA MET A 1 -44.93 -27.76 28.33
C MET A 1 -44.13 -26.54 27.94
N SER A 2 -42.81 -26.66 28.01
CA SER A 2 -41.87 -25.57 27.79
C SER A 2 -41.26 -25.68 26.40
N ASP A 3 -40.88 -24.51 25.88
CA ASP A 3 -39.92 -24.26 24.81
C ASP A 3 -40.44 -24.56 23.38
N ILE A 4 -40.21 -23.78 22.32
CA ILE A 4 -39.16 -22.81 21.99
C ILE A 4 -39.79 -21.75 21.05
N GLN A 5 -39.82 -20.48 21.44
CA GLN A 5 -40.01 -19.38 20.47
C GLN A 5 -38.66 -19.14 19.77
N GLN A 6 -38.55 -19.61 18.54
CA GLN A 6 -37.42 -19.32 17.66
C GLN A 6 -37.42 -17.83 17.33
N ASN A 7 -36.59 -17.07 18.04
CA ASN A 7 -36.32 -15.66 17.77
C ASN A 7 -35.44 -15.60 16.51
N ALA A 8 -36.02 -15.21 15.37
CA ALA A 8 -35.26 -14.92 14.16
C ALA A 8 -34.46 -13.64 14.41
N PRO A 9 -33.12 -13.63 14.22
CA PRO A 9 -32.33 -12.44 14.46
C PRO A 9 -32.76 -11.32 13.50
N ASP A 10 -32.94 -10.13 14.07
CA ASP A 10 -33.34 -8.92 13.36
C ASP A 10 -32.35 -8.61 12.22
N LEU A 11 -32.86 -8.22 11.05
CA LEU A 11 -32.06 -7.94 9.86
C LEU A 11 -31.01 -6.84 10.11
N VAL A 12 -31.25 -5.94 11.08
CA VAL A 12 -30.25 -4.95 11.50
C VAL A 12 -28.99 -5.57 12.06
N GLU A 13 -29.07 -6.69 12.81
CA GLU A 13 -27.93 -7.40 13.40
C GLU A 13 -27.06 -8.09 12.33
N LEU A 14 -27.66 -8.56 11.23
CA LEU A 14 -26.91 -9.09 10.07
C LEU A 14 -26.18 -7.99 9.27
N PHE A 15 -26.68 -6.75 9.32
CA PHE A 15 -26.01 -5.61 8.70
C PHE A 15 -24.83 -5.11 9.54
N VAL A 16 -24.99 -4.91 10.87
CA VAL A 16 -23.87 -4.43 11.72
C VAL A 16 -22.71 -5.42 11.78
N HIS A 17 -22.97 -6.73 11.83
CA HIS A 17 -21.90 -7.73 11.80
C HIS A 17 -21.19 -7.85 10.43
N ASN A 18 -21.83 -7.41 9.34
CA ASN A 18 -21.20 -7.31 8.02
C ASN A 18 -20.37 -6.03 7.84
N PHE A 19 -20.69 -4.93 8.53
CA PHE A 19 -19.92 -3.69 8.46
C PHE A 19 -18.56 -3.78 9.16
N LEU A 20 -18.42 -4.66 10.18
CA LEU A 20 -17.15 -4.89 10.88
C LEU A 20 -16.15 -5.77 10.10
N ASN A 21 -16.59 -6.38 8.98
CA ASN A 21 -15.76 -7.17 8.08
C ASN A 21 -15.71 -6.57 6.66
N LEU A 22 -15.80 -5.24 6.52
CA LEU A 22 -15.55 -4.60 5.24
C LEU A 22 -14.06 -4.83 4.88
N PRO A 23 -13.74 -5.60 3.83
CA PRO A 23 -12.35 -5.80 3.45
C PRO A 23 -11.75 -4.42 3.19
N ALA A 24 -10.63 -4.11 3.87
CA ALA A 24 -9.91 -2.86 3.68
C ALA A 24 -9.85 -2.56 2.17
N ALA A 25 -10.40 -1.42 1.75
CA ALA A 25 -10.60 -1.10 0.34
C ALA A 25 -9.30 -1.37 -0.42
N GLN A 26 -9.33 -2.38 -1.31
CA GLN A 26 -8.14 -2.82 -2.02
C GLN A 26 -7.61 -1.66 -2.88
N PRO A 27 -6.31 -1.36 -2.84
CA PRO A 27 -5.78 -0.25 -3.61
C PRO A 27 -5.94 -0.51 -5.11
N THR A 28 -6.14 0.54 -5.90
CA THR A 28 -6.17 0.44 -7.37
C THR A 28 -4.88 0.97 -7.99
N CYS A 29 -4.48 0.38 -9.12
CA CYS A 29 -3.35 0.82 -9.90
C CYS A 29 -3.67 2.15 -10.58
N ARG A 30 -2.94 3.21 -10.21
CA ARG A 30 -3.10 4.54 -10.84
C ARG A 30 -1.94 4.88 -11.77
N TRP A 31 -1.24 3.88 -12.31
CA TRP A 31 -0.25 4.13 -13.33
C TRP A 31 -0.91 4.72 -14.57
N MET A 32 -0.40 5.85 -15.07
CA MET A 32 -0.92 6.49 -16.26
C MET A 32 -0.46 5.72 -17.50
N ILE A 33 -1.44 5.17 -18.21
CA ILE A 33 -1.28 4.61 -19.55
C ILE A 33 -1.52 5.76 -20.54
N GLY A 34 -1.05 5.65 -21.78
CA GLY A 34 -1.22 6.70 -22.80
C GLY A 34 -2.66 7.22 -22.90
N GLU A 35 -2.82 8.43 -23.43
CA GLU A 35 -4.12 9.13 -23.56
C GLU A 35 -4.77 9.57 -22.25
N GLY A 36 -3.99 9.68 -21.17
CA GLY A 36 -4.46 10.28 -19.91
C GLY A 36 -5.33 9.37 -19.04
N HIS A 37 -5.37 8.07 -19.33
CA HIS A 37 -6.13 7.10 -18.55
C HIS A 37 -5.24 6.36 -17.54
N ALA A 38 -5.73 6.21 -16.31
CA ALA A 38 -5.09 5.38 -15.30
C ALA A 38 -5.46 3.90 -15.50
N CYS A 39 -4.55 2.98 -15.17
CA CYS A 39 -4.76 1.54 -15.31
C CYS A 39 -6.04 1.01 -14.64
N GLY A 40 -6.35 1.44 -13.41
CA GLY A 40 -7.57 1.09 -12.69
C GLY A 40 -7.62 -0.32 -12.10
N ALA A 41 -6.68 -1.21 -12.42
CA ALA A 41 -6.67 -2.58 -11.91
C ALA A 41 -6.63 -2.64 -10.38
N VAL A 42 -7.42 -3.52 -9.76
CA VAL A 42 -7.36 -3.78 -8.32
C VAL A 42 -6.03 -4.47 -8.00
N LEU A 43 -5.28 -3.90 -7.06
CA LEU A 43 -4.00 -4.42 -6.62
C LEU A 43 -4.16 -5.23 -5.33
N PRO A 44 -3.48 -6.38 -5.23
CA PRO A 44 -3.38 -7.11 -3.98
C PRO A 44 -2.60 -6.30 -2.95
N THR A 45 -2.93 -6.50 -1.68
CA THR A 45 -2.20 -5.89 -0.55
C THR A 45 -0.82 -6.51 -0.33
N ASP A 46 -0.52 -7.67 -0.94
CA ASP A 46 0.82 -8.24 -0.96
C ASP A 46 1.76 -7.42 -1.89
N PRO A 47 2.83 -6.81 -1.35
CA PRO A 47 3.79 -6.04 -2.14
C PRO A 47 4.42 -6.83 -3.30
N ARG A 48 4.59 -8.15 -3.17
CA ARG A 48 5.20 -9.01 -4.22
C ARG A 48 4.29 -9.11 -5.43
N LEU A 49 3.00 -9.34 -5.20
CA LEU A 49 2.01 -9.45 -6.26
C LEU A 49 1.74 -8.07 -6.90
N ALA A 50 1.64 -7.02 -6.10
CA ALA A 50 1.56 -5.65 -6.62
C ALA A 50 2.78 -5.30 -7.49
N SER A 51 3.99 -5.70 -7.06
CA SER A 51 5.21 -5.52 -7.86
C SER A 51 5.18 -6.30 -9.17
N ALA A 52 4.66 -7.53 -9.16
CA ALA A 52 4.55 -8.36 -10.36
C ALA A 52 3.63 -7.72 -11.39
N HIS A 53 2.48 -7.19 -10.96
CA HIS A 53 1.60 -6.41 -11.82
C HIS A 53 2.33 -5.23 -12.47
N LEU A 54 3.05 -4.41 -11.70
CA LEU A 54 3.76 -3.24 -12.22
C LEU A 54 4.84 -3.61 -13.26
N ARG A 55 5.54 -4.73 -13.06
CA ARG A 55 6.53 -5.22 -14.03
C ARG A 55 5.87 -5.73 -15.31
N ASN A 56 4.82 -6.53 -15.17
CA ASN A 56 4.26 -7.27 -16.30
C ASN A 56 3.28 -6.42 -17.12
N ALA A 57 2.48 -5.57 -16.47
CA ALA A 57 1.47 -4.75 -17.15
C ALA A 57 2.03 -3.42 -17.67
N HIS A 58 3.06 -2.87 -17.02
CA HIS A 58 3.57 -1.53 -17.32
C HIS A 58 5.07 -1.50 -17.62
N HIS A 59 5.72 -2.66 -17.67
CA HIS A 59 7.16 -2.77 -17.95
C HIS A 59 8.00 -1.88 -17.02
N ILE A 60 7.60 -1.74 -15.76
CA ILE A 60 8.31 -0.93 -14.77
C ILE A 60 9.36 -1.81 -14.11
N GLY A 61 10.64 -1.46 -14.25
CA GLY A 61 11.75 -2.17 -13.61
C GLY A 61 12.92 -2.45 -14.56
N GLY A 62 13.71 -3.46 -14.18
CA GLY A 62 14.98 -3.81 -14.83
C GLY A 62 16.20 -3.25 -14.11
N GLU A 63 17.39 -3.58 -14.60
CA GLU A 63 18.68 -3.22 -14.00
C GLU A 63 19.18 -1.83 -14.42
N SER A 64 18.38 -1.09 -15.18
CA SER A 64 18.75 0.24 -15.64
C SER A 64 18.87 1.23 -14.48
N ASN A 65 20.02 1.90 -14.45
CA ASN A 65 20.29 3.04 -13.58
C ASN A 65 19.80 4.37 -14.17
N ALA A 66 19.17 4.36 -15.35
CA ALA A 66 18.62 5.56 -15.98
C ALA A 66 17.60 6.23 -15.05
N MET A 67 17.61 7.55 -15.04
CA MET A 67 16.61 8.34 -14.31
C MET A 67 15.31 8.40 -15.11
N THR A 68 14.18 8.27 -14.43
CA THR A 68 12.84 8.33 -15.00
C THR A 68 11.89 9.01 -14.05
N MET A 69 10.78 9.52 -14.58
CA MET A 69 9.69 10.07 -13.78
C MET A 69 8.74 8.97 -13.31
N CYS A 70 8.12 9.18 -12.15
CA CYS A 70 6.96 8.42 -11.73
C CYS A 70 5.72 9.03 -12.39
N VAL A 71 4.94 8.23 -13.12
CA VAL A 71 3.68 8.69 -13.75
C VAL A 71 2.46 8.17 -13.02
N TRP A 72 2.58 7.83 -11.74
CA TRP A 72 1.45 7.36 -10.96
C TRP A 72 0.51 8.50 -10.62
N GLY A 73 -0.70 8.53 -11.18
CA GLY A 73 -1.72 9.54 -10.92
C GLY A 73 -1.17 10.97 -11.03
N ASN A 74 -0.33 11.23 -12.05
CA ASN A 74 0.39 12.49 -12.24
C ASN A 74 1.33 12.87 -11.08
N CYS A 75 2.04 11.90 -10.49
CA CYS A 75 3.03 12.15 -9.46
C CYS A 75 4.13 13.14 -9.93
N HIS A 76 4.37 14.18 -9.14
CA HIS A 76 5.39 15.20 -9.41
C HIS A 76 6.71 14.94 -8.64
N SER A 77 7.07 13.67 -8.42
CA SER A 77 8.35 13.36 -7.76
C SER A 77 9.53 13.79 -8.63
N GLN A 78 10.66 14.14 -8.01
CA GLN A 78 11.94 14.28 -8.71
C GLN A 78 12.29 13.00 -9.49
N PRO A 79 13.10 13.10 -10.57
CA PRO A 79 13.55 11.93 -11.32
C PRO A 79 14.18 10.89 -10.38
N ILE A 80 13.76 9.64 -10.52
CA ILE A 80 14.25 8.51 -9.74
C ILE A 80 14.87 7.47 -10.65
N GLN A 81 15.82 6.70 -10.13
CA GLN A 81 16.39 5.57 -10.88
C GLN A 81 15.28 4.60 -11.25
N ARG A 82 15.29 4.11 -12.50
CA ARG A 82 14.27 3.20 -13.03
C ARG A 82 14.10 1.95 -12.17
N ARG A 83 15.19 1.36 -11.68
CA ARG A 83 15.17 0.24 -10.71
C ARG A 83 14.47 0.55 -9.38
N SER A 84 14.31 1.82 -9.02
CA SER A 84 13.70 2.28 -7.76
C SER A 84 12.22 2.66 -7.88
N VAL A 85 11.64 2.71 -9.09
CA VAL A 85 10.25 3.16 -9.31
C VAL A 85 9.25 2.29 -8.56
N ILE A 86 9.37 0.96 -8.63
CA ILE A 86 8.46 0.04 -7.91
C ILE A 86 8.49 0.33 -6.40
N ARG A 87 9.69 0.46 -5.82
CA ARG A 87 9.84 0.74 -4.39
C ARG A 87 9.18 2.06 -4.01
N HIS A 88 9.37 3.11 -4.83
CA HIS A 88 8.70 4.39 -4.66
C HIS A 88 7.16 4.22 -4.63
N ILE A 89 6.59 3.52 -5.61
CA ILE A 89 5.13 3.28 -5.69
C ILE A 89 4.62 2.54 -4.45
N LEU A 90 5.27 1.44 -4.07
CA LEU A 90 4.84 0.63 -2.93
C LEU A 90 4.91 1.39 -1.60
N SER A 91 5.91 2.26 -1.41
CA SER A 91 6.05 3.03 -0.17
C SER A 91 5.19 4.29 -0.11
N VAL A 92 5.08 5.02 -1.23
CA VAL A 92 4.44 6.35 -1.28
C VAL A 92 2.96 6.22 -1.60
N HIS A 93 2.61 5.47 -2.65
CA HIS A 93 1.25 5.42 -3.17
C HIS A 93 0.42 4.31 -2.55
N LEU A 94 1.00 3.12 -2.37
CA LEU A 94 0.28 1.97 -1.81
C LEU A 94 0.51 1.83 -0.30
N ARG A 95 1.57 2.44 0.23
CA ARG A 95 1.98 2.34 1.65
C ARG A 95 2.04 0.89 2.16
N LEU A 96 2.45 -0.05 1.31
CA LEU A 96 2.57 -1.49 1.61
C LEU A 96 3.97 -1.86 2.14
N LEU A 97 4.99 -1.04 1.82
CA LEU A 97 6.30 -1.16 2.45
C LEU A 97 6.27 -0.40 3.78
N ARG A 98 5.80 -1.07 4.83
CA ARG A 98 5.88 -0.60 6.21
C ARG A 98 6.63 -1.63 7.03
N TRP A 99 7.67 -1.20 7.71
CA TRP A 99 8.37 -1.99 8.70
C TRP A 99 8.32 -1.24 10.02
N THR A 100 7.71 -1.84 11.02
CA THR A 100 7.64 -1.26 12.36
C THR A 100 8.79 -1.82 13.18
N CYS A 101 9.58 -0.94 13.80
CA CYS A 101 10.62 -1.36 14.73
C CYS A 101 9.96 -2.01 15.95
N PRO A 102 10.29 -3.26 16.31
CA PRO A 102 9.73 -3.88 17.51
C PRO A 102 10.22 -3.23 18.81
N GLN A 103 11.30 -2.44 18.76
CA GLN A 103 11.91 -1.82 19.94
C GLN A 103 11.41 -0.38 20.20
N CYS A 104 11.13 0.40 19.15
CA CYS A 104 10.73 1.81 19.29
C CYS A 104 9.40 2.17 18.60
N SER A 105 8.72 1.19 18.00
CA SER A 105 7.42 1.33 17.32
C SER A 105 7.37 2.33 16.14
N ARG A 106 8.52 2.88 15.72
CA ARG A 106 8.60 3.74 14.52
C ARG A 106 8.40 2.91 13.25
N THR A 107 7.64 3.45 12.29
CA THR A 107 7.34 2.81 11.00
C THR A 107 8.24 3.37 9.90
N PHE A 108 8.88 2.48 9.14
CA PHE A 108 9.83 2.80 8.09
C PHE A 108 9.42 2.18 6.75
N SER A 109 9.84 2.79 5.64
CA SER A 109 9.61 2.25 4.29
C SER A 109 10.67 1.24 3.83
N ARG A 110 11.74 1.05 4.61
CA ARG A 110 12.83 0.10 4.32
C ARG A 110 13.27 -0.60 5.60
N ARG A 111 13.50 -1.92 5.50
CA ARG A 111 14.09 -2.73 6.58
C ARG A 111 15.49 -2.23 6.97
N GLY A 112 16.31 -1.91 5.97
CA GLY A 112 17.66 -1.34 6.07
C GLY A 112 17.81 -0.12 7.00
N THR A 113 16.89 0.83 6.87
CA THR A 113 16.93 2.10 7.62
C THR A 113 16.60 1.90 9.09
N ALA A 114 15.96 0.79 9.41
CA ALA A 114 15.33 0.56 10.67
C ALA A 114 16.27 -0.14 11.68
N HIS A 115 17.39 -0.67 11.18
CA HIS A 115 18.53 -1.13 12.00
C HIS A 115 19.25 0.04 12.67
N ASN A 116 19.11 1.27 12.13
CA ASN A 116 19.74 2.48 12.64
C ASN A 116 18.80 3.28 13.56
N CYS A 117 17.83 2.63 14.20
CA CYS A 117 17.08 3.22 15.30
C CYS A 117 18.03 3.41 16.50
N ASN A 118 18.85 4.47 16.47
CA ASN A 118 19.56 4.95 17.64
C ASN A 118 18.51 5.41 18.66
N ILE A 119 18.44 4.73 19.81
CA ILE A 119 17.50 5.04 20.90
C ILE A 119 17.78 6.43 21.51
N ASN A 120 18.95 7.03 21.20
CA ASN A 120 19.43 8.31 21.76
C ASN A 120 19.67 9.42 20.72
N SER A 121 18.70 9.75 19.87
CA SER A 121 18.75 11.07 19.24
C SER A 121 17.36 11.67 19.11
N ASP A 122 17.27 12.83 19.71
CA ASP A 122 16.11 13.63 20.04
C ASP A 122 15.11 13.80 18.91
N ALA A 123 13.88 14.03 19.34
CA ALA A 123 12.75 14.41 18.53
C ALA A 123 13.12 15.52 17.54
N VAL A 124 12.95 15.25 16.24
CA VAL A 124 12.61 16.30 15.30
C VAL A 124 11.08 16.26 15.17
N PRO A 125 10.34 17.23 15.71
CA PRO A 125 8.92 17.34 15.43
C PRO A 125 8.75 17.66 13.95
N HIS A 126 7.83 16.96 13.29
CA HIS A 126 7.35 17.36 11.99
C HIS A 126 6.53 18.65 12.17
N ALA A 127 6.97 19.72 11.50
CA ALA A 127 6.09 20.81 11.10
C ALA A 127 5.40 20.45 9.78
#